data_AF-A0A524CZ84-F1
#
_entry.id   AF-A0A524CZ84-F1
#
_cell.length_a   1.000
_cell.length_b   1.000
_cell.length_c   1.000
_cell.angle_alpha   90.00
_cell.angle_beta   90.00
_cell.angle_gamma   90.00
#
_symmetry.space_group_name_H-M   'P 1'
#
loop_
_entity.id
_entity.type
_entity.pdbx_description
1 polymer ?
#
loop_
_entity_poly.entity_id
_entity_poly.type
_entity_poly.pdbx_seq_one_letter_code
_entity_poly.pdbx_strand_id
1 'polypeptide(L)'
;MSNEYKIDSDENSDYMYDMIAKIINECGPRAPGSEAERKAAELAADELEKHCDSVEIEEFQTYPRAFMGWIRLSLGFWLISFLVFLLRDLSEIIISIVCLAIGGFILLIIYEQFLSYKEWTPKIFPYKEATSQNVVGVIKPSGEVKKRVCISGHIDSAFRFNLIQYLRQGYAYFLMGGIVALLEFLIIYIVSLIYSFVPIDLSILTLLLSVIVLLVPFLFAVFFLVLGKNEKVFFGAFSKIEPYVQAVIIAITGYAILIDILFFEFVFVEPSLIKTAIFLFVLSIPSFTALFFFVSRKATPGAVDNLTAVAPCLCAAKVLKDWKDNHPELVPKNTEIVVAIVGSEEVGLRGSEAFARKHA
;
A
#
# COMPACT_ATOMS: atom_id res chain seq x y z
N MET A 1 -27.54 7.58 30.58
CA MET A 1 -27.52 8.94 30.00
C MET A 1 -26.35 8.98 29.04
N SER A 2 -26.60 8.89 27.74
CA SER A 2 -25.57 9.21 26.75
C SER A 2 -25.34 10.71 26.86
N ASN A 3 -24.15 11.13 27.26
CA ASN A 3 -23.76 12.53 27.11
C ASN A 3 -23.97 12.88 25.63
N GLU A 4 -24.92 13.76 25.34
CA GLU A 4 -25.02 14.39 24.02
C GLU A 4 -23.67 15.06 23.78
N TYR A 5 -22.89 14.48 22.87
CA TYR A 5 -21.63 15.07 22.44
C TYR A 5 -21.98 16.33 21.63
N LYS A 6 -21.93 17.48 22.29
CA LYS A 6 -22.01 18.77 21.59
C LYS A 6 -20.70 18.98 20.84
N ILE A 7 -20.79 19.05 19.53
CA ILE A 7 -19.71 19.57 18.69
C ILE A 7 -19.62 21.07 19.01
N ASP A 8 -18.60 21.44 19.78
CA ASP A 8 -18.25 22.84 20.03
C ASP A 8 -17.25 23.25 18.94
N SER A 9 -17.73 23.88 17.88
CA SER A 9 -16.85 24.50 16.88
C SER A 9 -16.38 25.84 17.44
N ASP A 10 -15.11 25.92 17.80
CA ASP A 10 -14.45 27.19 18.12
C ASP A 10 -13.72 27.76 16.89
N GLU A 11 -13.19 28.96 17.01
CA GLU A 11 -12.45 29.65 15.93
C GLU A 11 -11.29 28.81 15.38
N ASN A 12 -10.67 27.96 16.21
CA ASN A 12 -9.57 27.09 15.79
C ASN A 12 -10.08 25.90 14.97
N SER A 13 -11.22 25.33 15.33
CA SER A 13 -11.91 24.31 14.54
C SER A 13 -12.28 24.84 13.16
N ASP A 14 -12.87 26.03 13.09
CA ASP A 14 -13.24 26.69 11.84
C ASP A 14 -12.00 26.95 10.98
N TYR A 15 -10.92 27.49 11.56
CA TYR A 15 -9.64 27.67 10.89
C TYR A 15 -9.09 26.36 10.31
N MET A 16 -9.17 25.25 11.04
CA MET A 16 -8.71 23.95 10.56
C MET A 16 -9.55 23.46 9.36
N TYR A 17 -10.88 23.56 9.44
CA TYR A 17 -11.75 23.20 8.32
C TYR A 17 -11.52 24.07 7.08
N ASP A 18 -11.32 25.37 7.28
CA ASP A 18 -11.02 26.31 6.20
C ASP A 18 -9.68 25.99 5.52
N MET A 19 -8.65 25.63 6.29
CA MET A 19 -7.36 25.21 5.73
C MET A 19 -7.48 23.93 4.89
N ILE A 20 -8.25 22.93 5.36
CA ILE A 20 -8.53 21.71 4.60
C ILE A 20 -9.26 22.06 3.30
N ALA A 21 -10.33 22.86 3.40
CA ALA A 21 -11.14 23.26 2.25
C ALA A 21 -10.31 24.06 1.23
N LYS A 22 -9.48 25.00 1.69
CA LYS A 22 -8.60 25.81 0.85
C LYS A 22 -7.64 24.93 0.06
N ILE A 23 -6.91 24.02 0.72
CA ILE A 23 -5.95 23.14 0.04
C ILE A 23 -6.66 22.23 -0.98
N ILE A 24 -7.82 21.67 -0.63
CA ILE A 24 -8.59 20.83 -1.56
C ILE A 24 -9.07 21.62 -2.77
N ASN A 25 -9.64 22.80 -2.56
CA ASN A 25 -10.26 23.60 -3.62
C ASN A 25 -9.21 24.25 -4.54
N GLU A 26 -8.08 24.70 -3.99
CA GLU A 26 -7.06 25.40 -4.76
C GLU A 26 -6.02 24.48 -5.40
N CYS A 27 -5.68 23.35 -4.77
CA CYS A 27 -4.65 22.43 -5.27
C CYS A 27 -5.23 21.17 -5.90
N GLY A 28 -6.38 20.70 -5.41
CA GLY A 28 -6.94 19.42 -5.80
C GLY A 28 -6.14 18.22 -5.25
N PRO A 29 -6.19 17.06 -5.92
CA PRO A 29 -5.39 15.89 -5.56
C PRO A 29 -3.88 16.14 -5.69
N ARG A 30 -3.13 15.88 -4.61
CA ARG A 30 -1.71 16.21 -4.42
C ARG A 30 -0.87 14.96 -4.51
N ALA A 31 -0.75 14.37 -5.70
CA ALA A 31 0.08 13.18 -5.85
C ALA A 31 1.55 13.49 -5.47
N PRO A 32 2.30 12.54 -4.90
CA PRO A 32 3.72 12.74 -4.59
C PRO A 32 4.53 13.21 -5.82
N GLY A 33 5.33 14.26 -5.64
CA GLY A 33 6.15 14.90 -6.66
C GLY A 33 5.37 15.67 -7.74
N SER A 34 4.10 16.03 -7.49
CA SER A 34 3.27 16.77 -8.45
C SER A 34 3.26 18.27 -8.18
N GLU A 35 2.90 19.07 -9.21
CA GLU A 35 2.70 20.52 -9.03
C GLU A 35 1.61 20.84 -8.00
N ALA A 36 0.60 19.98 -7.84
CA ALA A 36 -0.43 20.16 -6.83
C ALA A 36 0.11 19.94 -5.41
N GLU A 37 0.99 18.96 -5.20
CA GLU A 37 1.71 18.78 -3.93
C GLU A 37 2.59 20.01 -3.65
N ARG A 38 3.35 20.47 -4.65
CA ARG A 38 4.19 21.67 -4.53
C ARG A 38 3.37 22.89 -4.10
N LYS A 39 2.29 23.19 -4.82
CA LYS A 39 1.38 24.29 -4.50
C LYS A 39 0.79 24.18 -3.09
N ALA A 40 0.44 22.97 -2.65
CA ALA A 40 -0.10 22.76 -1.31
C ALA A 40 0.95 22.97 -0.21
N ALA A 41 2.19 22.56 -0.45
CA ALA A 41 3.31 22.84 0.45
C ALA A 41 3.65 24.34 0.47
N GLU A 42 3.64 25.04 -0.67
CA GLU A 42 3.80 26.50 -0.71
C GLU A 42 2.70 27.21 0.10
N LEU A 43 1.42 26.81 -0.06
CA LEU A 43 0.33 27.34 0.76
C LEU A 43 0.51 27.07 2.27
N ALA A 44 1.05 25.90 2.63
CA ALA A 44 1.36 25.59 4.02
C ALA A 44 2.54 26.43 4.55
N ALA A 45 3.55 26.68 3.70
CA ALA A 45 4.68 27.55 4.04
C ALA A 45 4.23 28.99 4.26
N ASP A 46 3.46 29.56 3.34
CA ASP A 46 2.87 30.90 3.45
C ASP A 46 2.04 31.05 4.73
N GLU A 47 1.34 30.00 5.14
CA GLU A 47 0.57 30.01 6.38
C GLU A 47 1.47 29.95 7.62
N LEU A 48 2.51 29.10 7.61
CA LEU A 48 3.47 29.01 8.71
C LEU A 48 4.31 30.30 8.86
N GLU A 49 4.62 31.02 7.77
CA GLU A 49 5.40 32.26 7.82
C GLU A 49 4.74 33.36 8.66
N LYS A 50 3.41 33.30 8.82
CA LYS A 50 2.65 34.23 9.66
C LYS A 50 2.87 33.98 11.15
N HIS A 51 3.21 32.74 11.52
CA HIS A 51 3.16 32.26 12.90
C HIS A 51 4.51 31.75 13.44
N CYS A 52 5.43 31.35 12.57
CA CYS A 52 6.75 30.82 12.92
C CYS A 52 7.84 31.89 12.87
N ASP A 53 8.92 31.70 13.63
CA ASP A 53 10.10 32.58 13.60
C ASP A 53 10.97 32.33 12.35
N SER A 54 10.89 31.14 11.76
CA SER A 54 11.48 30.80 10.46
C SER A 54 10.72 29.67 9.78
N VAL A 55 10.66 29.68 8.46
CA VAL A 55 10.08 28.63 7.62
C VAL A 55 11.08 28.27 6.52
N GLU A 56 11.27 26.98 6.28
CA GLU A 56 12.12 26.47 5.19
C GLU A 56 11.35 25.41 4.39
N ILE A 57 11.46 25.49 3.06
CA ILE A 57 11.03 24.43 2.15
C ILE A 57 12.26 23.57 1.82
N GLU A 58 12.17 22.28 2.11
CA GLU A 58 13.28 21.33 1.99
C GLU A 58 12.99 20.35 0.86
N GLU A 59 13.60 20.57 -0.30
CA GLU A 59 13.41 19.70 -1.46
C GLU A 59 14.20 18.38 -1.34
N PHE A 60 13.61 17.31 -1.86
CA PHE A 60 14.24 16.00 -1.97
C PHE A 60 13.75 15.24 -3.22
N GLN A 61 14.56 14.29 -3.69
CA GLN A 61 14.20 13.43 -4.82
C GLN A 61 13.36 12.23 -4.37
N THR A 62 12.39 11.84 -5.19
CA THR A 62 11.51 10.70 -4.96
C THR A 62 11.13 10.01 -6.28
N TYR A 63 10.61 8.78 -6.18
CA TYR A 63 10.12 7.99 -7.30
C TYR A 63 8.65 7.60 -7.06
N PRO A 64 7.68 8.47 -7.35
CA PRO A 64 6.29 8.33 -6.88
C PRO A 64 5.59 7.02 -7.29
N ARG A 65 6.10 6.33 -8.31
CA ARG A 65 5.50 5.10 -8.85
C ARG A 65 6.23 3.83 -8.41
N ALA A 66 7.33 3.94 -7.70
CA ALA A 66 8.14 2.79 -7.31
C ALA A 66 7.54 2.02 -6.13
N PHE A 67 7.20 2.72 -5.04
CA PHE A 67 6.66 2.09 -3.82
C PHE A 67 5.49 1.15 -4.11
N MET A 68 4.38 1.60 -4.71
CA MET A 68 3.27 0.69 -5.08
C MET A 68 3.46 -0.02 -6.43
N GLY A 69 4.54 0.30 -7.16
CA GLY A 69 4.89 -0.31 -8.44
C GLY A 69 5.29 -1.78 -8.33
N TRP A 70 5.71 -2.21 -7.13
CA TRP A 70 6.08 -3.60 -6.85
C TRP A 70 5.00 -4.59 -7.26
N ILE A 71 3.72 -4.27 -7.10
CA ILE A 71 2.61 -5.19 -7.43
C ILE A 71 2.69 -5.58 -8.91
N ARG A 72 2.73 -4.60 -9.82
CA ARG A 72 2.82 -4.88 -11.27
C ARG A 72 4.13 -5.56 -11.66
N LEU A 73 5.20 -5.18 -11.00
CA LEU A 73 6.52 -5.77 -11.23
C LEU A 73 6.53 -7.26 -10.84
N SER A 74 6.01 -7.59 -9.66
CA SER A 74 5.86 -8.97 -9.16
C SER A 74 4.95 -9.81 -10.06
N LEU A 75 3.85 -9.24 -10.55
CA LEU A 75 2.96 -9.89 -11.52
C LEU A 75 3.69 -10.20 -12.85
N GLY A 76 4.51 -9.26 -13.35
CA GLY A 76 5.33 -9.47 -14.54
C GLY A 76 6.35 -10.59 -14.36
N PHE A 77 7.09 -10.59 -13.24
CA PHE A 77 8.05 -11.65 -12.94
C PHE A 77 7.39 -13.01 -12.72
N TRP A 78 6.21 -13.05 -12.10
CA TRP A 78 5.46 -14.28 -11.94
C TRP A 78 4.99 -14.85 -13.29
N LEU A 79 4.54 -13.98 -14.22
CA LEU A 79 4.21 -14.42 -15.58
C LEU A 79 5.44 -14.97 -16.30
N ILE A 80 6.60 -14.31 -16.15
CA ILE A 80 7.87 -14.79 -16.71
C ILE A 80 8.23 -16.16 -16.10
N SER A 81 8.16 -16.33 -14.78
CA SER A 81 8.48 -17.61 -14.14
C SER A 81 7.54 -18.73 -14.59
N PHE A 82 6.25 -18.44 -14.76
CA PHE A 82 5.30 -19.38 -15.34
C PHE A 82 5.68 -19.79 -16.77
N LEU A 83 5.95 -18.83 -17.66
CA LEU A 83 6.33 -19.11 -19.04
C LEU A 83 7.64 -19.89 -19.14
N VAL A 84 8.63 -19.58 -18.30
CA VAL A 84 9.88 -20.34 -18.19
C VAL A 84 9.61 -21.76 -17.69
N PHE A 85 8.70 -21.93 -16.73
CA PHE A 85 8.34 -23.24 -16.20
C PHE A 85 7.70 -24.16 -17.25
N LEU A 86 7.01 -23.62 -18.26
CA LEU A 86 6.49 -24.42 -19.37
C LEU A 86 7.59 -25.10 -20.21
N LEU A 87 8.84 -24.64 -20.09
CA LEU A 87 10.01 -25.21 -20.75
C LEU A 87 10.74 -26.26 -19.88
N ARG A 88 10.12 -26.72 -18.78
CA ARG A 88 10.69 -27.64 -17.80
C ARG A 88 11.34 -28.88 -18.43
N ASP A 89 10.71 -29.45 -19.46
CA ASP A 89 11.18 -30.68 -20.10
C ASP A 89 12.54 -30.51 -20.82
N LEU A 90 13.00 -29.28 -21.08
CA LEU A 90 14.34 -29.01 -21.60
C LEU A 90 15.43 -29.28 -20.55
N SER A 91 15.16 -28.95 -19.29
CA SER A 91 16.06 -29.22 -18.17
C SER A 91 15.35 -28.98 -16.84
N GLU A 92 14.90 -30.05 -16.20
CA GLU A 92 14.09 -29.95 -14.99
C GLU A 92 14.80 -29.19 -13.86
N ILE A 93 16.08 -29.49 -13.64
CA ILE A 93 16.91 -28.89 -12.60
C ILE A 93 17.10 -27.39 -12.87
N ILE A 94 17.59 -27.04 -14.08
CA ILE A 94 17.92 -25.65 -14.41
C ILE A 94 16.66 -24.79 -14.39
N ILE A 95 15.58 -25.25 -15.02
CA ILE A 95 14.32 -24.50 -15.08
C ILE A 95 13.72 -24.31 -13.69
N SER A 96 13.74 -25.33 -12.83
CA SER A 96 13.23 -25.19 -11.46
C SER A 96 14.05 -24.19 -10.64
N ILE A 97 15.39 -24.22 -10.75
CA ILE A 97 16.27 -23.24 -10.08
C ILE A 97 15.99 -21.83 -10.57
N VAL A 98 15.85 -21.63 -11.89
CA VAL A 98 15.54 -20.31 -12.46
C VAL A 98 14.18 -19.80 -11.98
N CYS A 99 13.15 -20.65 -11.97
CA CYS A 99 11.83 -20.27 -11.47
C CYS A 99 11.84 -19.91 -9.98
N LEU A 100 12.57 -20.68 -9.15
CA LEU A 100 12.76 -20.37 -7.74
C LEU A 100 13.54 -19.08 -7.52
N ALA A 101 14.56 -18.81 -8.33
CA ALA A 101 15.31 -17.56 -8.26
C ALA A 101 14.41 -16.35 -8.58
N ILE A 102 13.55 -16.45 -9.61
CA ILE A 102 12.56 -15.41 -9.92
C ILE A 102 11.55 -15.26 -8.78
N GLY A 103 11.03 -16.37 -8.24
CA GLY A 103 10.11 -16.36 -7.10
C GLY A 103 10.73 -15.72 -5.84
N GLY A 104 11.97 -16.06 -5.53
CA GLY A 104 12.75 -15.45 -4.44
C GLY A 104 12.98 -13.95 -4.69
N PHE A 105 13.23 -13.54 -5.93
CA PHE A 105 13.35 -12.13 -6.30
C PHE A 105 12.04 -11.36 -6.11
N ILE A 106 10.89 -11.96 -6.41
CA ILE A 106 9.57 -11.38 -6.11
C ILE A 106 9.40 -11.17 -4.60
N LEU A 107 9.76 -12.17 -3.77
CA LEU A 107 9.70 -12.05 -2.31
C LEU A 107 10.65 -10.97 -1.78
N LEU A 108 11.84 -10.84 -2.36
CA LEU A 108 12.79 -9.76 -2.03
C LEU A 108 12.21 -8.39 -2.36
N ILE A 109 11.59 -8.24 -3.53
CA ILE A 109 10.90 -7.01 -3.94
C ILE A 109 9.83 -6.61 -2.90
N ILE A 110 8.99 -7.56 -2.46
CA ILE A 110 7.95 -7.33 -1.46
C ILE A 110 8.57 -6.96 -0.11
N TYR A 111 9.56 -7.72 0.35
CA TYR A 111 10.19 -7.49 1.65
C TYR A 111 10.91 -6.14 1.74
N GLU A 112 11.75 -5.82 0.76
CA GLU A 112 12.54 -4.59 0.81
C GLU A 112 11.67 -3.35 0.58
N GLN A 113 10.81 -3.35 -0.45
CA GLN A 113 10.01 -2.14 -0.74
C GLN A 113 8.83 -1.96 0.18
N PHE A 114 8.01 -2.99 0.40
CA PHE A 114 6.75 -2.84 1.11
C PHE A 114 6.89 -3.04 2.62
N LEU A 115 7.65 -4.04 3.07
CA LEU A 115 7.82 -4.30 4.51
C LEU A 115 8.93 -3.46 5.14
N SER A 116 10.04 -3.26 4.44
CA SER A 116 11.21 -2.54 4.96
C SER A 116 11.31 -1.09 4.49
N TYR A 117 10.39 -0.62 3.63
CA TYR A 117 10.33 0.75 3.12
C TYR A 117 11.61 1.22 2.38
N LYS A 118 12.45 0.27 1.92
CA LYS A 118 13.68 0.54 1.18
C LYS A 118 13.42 0.57 -0.32
N GLU A 119 13.51 1.75 -0.90
CA GLU A 119 13.29 1.98 -2.32
C GLU A 119 14.58 1.72 -3.14
N TRP A 120 14.84 0.46 -3.48
CA TRP A 120 15.97 0.09 -4.33
C TRP A 120 15.61 -0.11 -5.80
N THR A 121 14.32 -0.35 -6.12
CA THR A 121 13.90 -0.70 -7.48
C THR A 121 14.13 0.40 -8.52
N PRO A 122 14.11 1.72 -8.21
CA PRO A 122 14.51 2.75 -9.17
C PRO A 122 15.95 2.64 -9.68
N LYS A 123 16.84 1.92 -8.97
CA LYS A 123 18.22 1.70 -9.43
C LYS A 123 18.31 0.72 -10.60
N ILE A 124 17.27 -0.10 -10.81
CA ILE A 124 17.27 -1.20 -11.79
C ILE A 124 16.13 -1.03 -12.81
N PHE A 125 14.99 -0.47 -12.39
CA PHE A 125 13.82 -0.29 -13.23
C PHE A 125 13.60 1.19 -13.56
N PRO A 126 13.09 1.51 -14.75
CA PRO A 126 12.98 2.88 -15.26
C PRO A 126 11.79 3.64 -14.63
N TYR A 127 11.82 3.84 -13.32
CA TYR A 127 10.88 4.71 -12.63
C TYR A 127 11.21 6.16 -12.91
N LYS A 128 10.18 6.98 -13.13
CA LYS A 128 10.35 8.42 -13.33
C LYS A 128 10.66 9.09 -11.99
N GLU A 129 11.78 9.79 -11.93
CA GLU A 129 12.16 10.67 -10.84
C GLU A 129 11.25 11.90 -10.78
N ALA A 130 10.99 12.38 -9.57
CA ALA A 130 10.30 13.64 -9.30
C ALA A 130 10.91 14.30 -8.06
N THR A 131 10.76 15.62 -7.97
CA THR A 131 11.16 16.39 -6.79
C THR A 131 9.93 16.67 -5.94
N SER A 132 10.01 16.32 -4.65
CA SER A 132 9.01 16.63 -3.62
C SER A 132 9.67 17.50 -2.54
N GLN A 133 8.91 17.91 -1.54
CA GLN A 133 9.38 18.87 -0.55
C GLN A 133 8.70 18.70 0.81
N ASN A 134 9.47 18.97 1.86
CA ASN A 134 8.94 19.20 3.20
C ASN A 134 8.84 20.71 3.47
N VAL A 135 7.96 21.11 4.37
CA VAL A 135 7.87 22.47 4.89
C VAL A 135 8.13 22.41 6.40
N VAL A 136 9.13 23.15 6.86
CA VAL A 136 9.57 23.13 8.25
C VAL A 136 9.47 24.53 8.84
N GLY A 137 8.48 24.73 9.72
CA GLY A 137 8.34 25.93 10.53
C GLY A 137 8.97 25.75 11.91
N VAL A 138 9.67 26.78 12.41
CA VAL A 138 10.30 26.75 13.74
C VAL A 138 9.81 27.91 14.59
N ILE A 139 9.39 27.61 15.81
CA ILE A 139 9.09 28.59 16.86
C ILE A 139 10.15 28.44 17.96
N LYS A 140 10.98 29.47 18.09
CA LYS A 140 12.08 29.54 19.06
C LYS A 140 11.56 29.85 20.46
N PRO A 141 12.09 29.17 21.49
CA PRO A 141 11.81 29.52 22.87
C PRO A 141 12.47 30.86 23.22
N SER A 142 12.04 31.46 24.33
CA SER A 142 12.65 32.70 24.86
C SER A 142 14.02 32.48 25.51
N GLY A 143 14.30 31.27 26.00
CA GLY A 143 15.58 30.88 26.57
C GLY A 143 16.38 29.94 25.67
N GLU A 144 17.46 29.38 26.21
CA GLU A 144 18.27 28.37 25.52
C GLU A 144 17.43 27.13 25.16
N VAL A 145 17.63 26.60 23.95
CA VAL A 145 16.97 25.39 23.47
C VAL A 145 17.53 24.18 24.21
N LYS A 146 16.70 23.54 25.05
CA LYS A 146 17.06 22.29 25.77
C LYS A 146 16.23 21.09 25.31
N LYS A 147 15.08 21.35 24.70
CA LYS A 147 14.14 20.35 24.20
C LYS A 147 13.57 20.82 22.87
N ARG A 148 13.18 19.86 22.02
CA ARG A 148 12.46 20.11 20.78
C ARG A 148 11.20 19.23 20.75
N VAL A 149 10.07 19.81 20.39
CA VAL A 149 8.83 19.08 20.09
C VAL A 149 8.56 19.25 18.61
N CYS A 150 8.43 18.13 17.90
CA CYS A 150 8.05 18.12 16.49
C CYS A 150 6.58 17.73 16.37
N ILE A 151 5.79 18.55 15.70
CA ILE A 151 4.40 18.27 15.32
C ILE A 151 4.38 18.12 13.80
N SER A 152 3.76 17.05 13.30
CA SER A 152 3.86 16.70 11.89
C SER A 152 2.57 16.13 11.31
N GLY A 153 2.35 16.42 10.03
CA GLY A 153 1.37 15.80 9.15
C GLY A 153 1.93 15.77 7.73
N HIS A 154 1.35 14.99 6.83
CA HIS A 154 1.82 14.91 5.44
C HIS A 154 0.86 15.57 4.46
N ILE A 155 1.40 16.31 3.49
CA ILE A 155 0.63 17.16 2.57
C ILE A 155 0.22 16.43 1.29
N ASP A 156 0.95 15.38 0.93
CA ASP A 156 0.65 14.56 -0.24
C ASP A 156 -0.62 13.72 -0.05
N SER A 157 -1.04 13.05 -1.11
CA SER A 157 -2.25 12.23 -1.11
C SER A 157 -2.08 10.98 -1.95
N ALA A 158 -2.61 9.86 -1.44
CA ALA A 158 -2.48 8.55 -2.06
C ALA A 158 -2.90 8.53 -3.53
N PHE A 159 -2.20 7.73 -4.33
CA PHE A 159 -2.79 7.23 -5.56
C PHE A 159 -4.01 6.37 -5.24
N ARG A 160 -5.11 6.55 -5.96
CA ARG A 160 -6.35 5.80 -5.71
C ARG A 160 -6.11 4.30 -5.89
N PHE A 161 -6.52 3.54 -4.88
CA PHE A 161 -6.60 2.08 -4.97
C PHE A 161 -7.92 1.71 -5.64
N ASN A 162 -7.86 1.31 -6.91
CA ASN A 162 -9.04 0.98 -7.70
C ASN A 162 -9.84 -0.17 -7.09
N LEU A 163 -9.17 -1.19 -6.54
CA LEU A 163 -9.90 -2.31 -5.95
C LEU A 163 -10.73 -1.89 -4.74
N ILE A 164 -10.22 -0.99 -3.89
CA ILE A 164 -11.01 -0.44 -2.79
C ILE A 164 -12.15 0.43 -3.34
N GLN A 165 -11.86 1.28 -4.33
CA GLN A 165 -12.87 2.16 -4.94
C GLN A 165 -14.06 1.39 -5.52
N TYR A 166 -13.80 0.30 -6.24
CA TYR A 166 -14.85 -0.42 -6.99
C TYR A 166 -15.36 -1.65 -6.27
N LEU A 167 -14.50 -2.39 -5.56
CA LEU A 167 -14.84 -3.65 -4.91
C LEU A 167 -14.95 -3.52 -3.39
N ARG A 168 -14.62 -2.35 -2.82
CA ARG A 168 -14.68 -2.08 -1.38
C ARG A 168 -14.00 -3.20 -0.60
N GLN A 169 -14.74 -3.92 0.24
CA GLN A 169 -14.23 -5.05 1.03
C GLN A 169 -13.63 -6.17 0.18
N GLY A 170 -14.07 -6.31 -1.08
CA GLY A 170 -13.56 -7.31 -2.01
C GLY A 170 -12.10 -7.13 -2.39
N TYR A 171 -11.47 -5.97 -2.14
CA TYR A 171 -10.05 -5.78 -2.44
C TYR A 171 -9.16 -6.84 -1.78
N ALA A 172 -9.47 -7.21 -0.53
CA ALA A 172 -8.71 -8.16 0.25
C ALA A 172 -8.82 -9.59 -0.31
N TYR A 173 -9.97 -9.94 -0.88
CA TYR A 173 -10.16 -11.23 -1.56
C TYR A 173 -9.16 -11.40 -2.71
N PHE A 174 -9.04 -10.40 -3.58
CA PHE A 174 -8.11 -10.44 -4.71
C PHE A 174 -6.64 -10.33 -4.28
N LEU A 175 -6.35 -9.53 -3.25
CA LEU A 175 -5.00 -9.43 -2.69
C LEU A 175 -4.53 -10.74 -2.10
N MET A 176 -5.33 -11.36 -1.24
CA MET A 176 -5.03 -12.67 -0.67
C MET A 176 -4.99 -13.76 -1.75
N GLY A 177 -5.85 -13.69 -2.77
CA GLY A 177 -5.82 -14.62 -3.91
C GLY A 177 -4.51 -14.54 -4.69
N GLY A 178 -3.95 -13.34 -4.91
CA GLY A 178 -2.63 -13.21 -5.54
C GLY A 178 -1.48 -13.73 -4.67
N ILE A 179 -1.56 -13.57 -3.34
CA ILE A 179 -0.57 -14.15 -2.41
C ILE A 179 -0.64 -15.68 -2.44
N VAL A 180 -1.84 -16.25 -2.42
CA VAL A 180 -2.05 -17.71 -2.54
C VAL A 180 -1.45 -18.21 -3.85
N ALA A 181 -1.76 -17.58 -4.98
CA ALA A 181 -1.19 -17.94 -6.28
C ALA A 181 0.35 -17.89 -6.28
N LEU A 182 0.96 -16.87 -5.67
CA LEU A 182 2.42 -16.80 -5.55
C LEU A 182 2.98 -18.00 -4.77
N LEU A 183 2.34 -18.37 -3.65
CA LEU A 183 2.77 -19.49 -2.80
C LEU A 183 2.57 -20.85 -3.49
N GLU A 184 1.46 -21.05 -4.18
CA GLU A 184 1.20 -22.29 -4.94
C GLU A 184 2.26 -22.53 -6.01
N PHE A 185 2.66 -21.48 -6.73
CA PHE A 185 3.72 -21.57 -7.73
C PHE A 185 5.10 -21.83 -7.10
N LEU A 186 5.42 -21.20 -5.97
CA LEU A 186 6.64 -21.51 -5.21
C LEU A 186 6.67 -22.98 -4.79
N ILE A 187 5.56 -23.52 -4.29
CA ILE A 187 5.44 -24.94 -3.92
C ILE A 187 5.69 -25.83 -5.14
N ILE A 188 5.08 -25.52 -6.30
CA ILE A 188 5.33 -26.29 -7.53
C ILE A 188 6.80 -26.28 -7.91
N TYR A 189 7.45 -25.12 -7.86
CA TYR A 189 8.86 -25.02 -8.24
C TYR A 189 9.78 -25.79 -7.27
N ILE A 190 9.47 -25.79 -5.97
CA ILE A 190 10.18 -26.59 -4.96
C ILE A 190 9.98 -28.09 -5.22
N VAL A 191 8.73 -28.52 -5.40
CA VAL A 191 8.39 -29.93 -5.70
C VAL A 191 9.08 -30.38 -6.99
N SER A 192 9.07 -29.53 -8.02
CA SER A 192 9.74 -29.76 -9.29
C SER A 192 11.25 -29.97 -9.14
N LEU A 193 11.91 -29.14 -8.32
CA LEU A 193 13.33 -29.28 -8.04
C LEU A 193 13.63 -30.57 -7.27
N ILE A 194 12.86 -30.88 -6.24
CA ILE A 194 13.04 -32.11 -5.45
C ILE A 194 12.90 -33.35 -6.34
N TYR A 195 11.85 -33.38 -7.18
CA TYR A 195 11.61 -34.47 -8.13
C TYR A 195 12.77 -34.71 -9.08
N SER A 196 13.43 -33.63 -9.54
CA SER A 196 14.55 -33.73 -10.46
C SER A 196 15.79 -34.43 -9.87
N PHE A 197 15.88 -34.53 -8.54
CA PHE A 197 16.95 -35.27 -7.84
C PHE A 197 16.51 -36.65 -7.36
N VAL A 198 15.24 -36.79 -6.99
CA VAL A 198 14.67 -38.04 -6.49
C VAL A 198 13.40 -38.31 -7.27
N PRO A 199 13.42 -39.20 -8.29
CA PRO A 199 12.24 -39.58 -9.04
C PRO A 199 11.36 -40.49 -8.18
N ILE A 200 10.68 -39.88 -7.21
CA ILE A 200 9.62 -40.48 -6.42
C ILE A 200 8.37 -40.52 -7.29
N ASP A 201 7.56 -41.57 -7.21
CA ASP A 201 6.23 -41.54 -7.82
C ASP A 201 5.39 -40.40 -7.21
N LEU A 202 5.28 -39.31 -7.96
CA LEU A 202 4.54 -38.12 -7.54
C LEU A 202 3.05 -38.24 -7.81
N SER A 203 2.55 -39.31 -8.43
CA SER A 203 1.15 -39.41 -8.82
C SER A 203 0.21 -39.17 -7.64
N ILE A 204 0.53 -39.74 -6.47
CA ILE A 204 -0.23 -39.52 -5.23
C ILE A 204 -0.09 -38.07 -4.74
N LEU A 205 1.12 -37.50 -4.76
CA LEU A 205 1.34 -36.12 -4.31
C LEU A 205 0.64 -35.10 -5.23
N THR A 206 0.76 -35.26 -6.55
CA THR A 206 0.10 -34.41 -7.55
C THR A 206 -1.41 -34.57 -7.47
N LEU A 207 -1.92 -35.78 -7.23
CA LEU A 207 -3.35 -36.00 -6.96
C LEU A 207 -3.79 -35.24 -5.69
N LEU A 208 -3.07 -35.37 -4.58
CA LEU A 208 -3.38 -34.68 -3.31
C LEU A 208 -3.34 -33.15 -3.47
N LEU A 209 -2.32 -32.61 -4.13
CA LEU A 209 -2.21 -31.19 -4.44
C LEU A 209 -3.39 -30.72 -5.28
N SER A 210 -3.74 -31.48 -6.32
CA SER A 210 -4.86 -31.14 -7.20
C SER A 210 -6.18 -31.14 -6.43
N VAL A 211 -6.43 -32.10 -5.54
CA VAL A 211 -7.63 -32.11 -4.67
C VAL A 211 -7.66 -30.91 -3.72
N ILE A 212 -6.53 -30.53 -3.12
CA ILE A 212 -6.47 -29.35 -2.24
C ILE A 212 -6.82 -28.09 -3.04
N VAL A 213 -6.26 -27.93 -4.24
CA VAL A 213 -6.50 -26.77 -5.10
C VAL A 213 -7.97 -26.66 -5.49
N LEU A 214 -8.68 -27.76 -5.74
CA LEU A 214 -10.14 -27.75 -5.97
C LEU A 214 -10.92 -27.17 -4.78
N LEU A 215 -10.47 -27.43 -3.56
CA LEU A 215 -11.16 -27.00 -2.35
C LEU A 215 -10.83 -25.55 -1.97
N VAL A 216 -9.65 -25.05 -2.34
CA VAL A 216 -9.17 -23.71 -1.97
C VAL A 216 -10.18 -22.61 -2.35
N PRO A 217 -10.67 -22.49 -3.60
CA PRO A 217 -11.63 -21.44 -3.97
C PRO A 217 -12.92 -21.46 -3.14
N PHE A 218 -13.42 -22.65 -2.80
CA PHE A 218 -14.60 -22.82 -1.97
C PHE A 218 -14.33 -22.41 -0.51
N LEU A 219 -13.26 -22.93 0.09
CA LEU A 219 -12.85 -22.58 1.45
C LEU A 219 -12.57 -21.08 1.59
N PHE A 220 -11.98 -20.49 0.55
CA PHE A 220 -11.69 -19.07 0.47
C PHE A 220 -12.99 -18.24 0.40
N ALA A 221 -13.98 -18.66 -0.38
CA ALA A 221 -15.30 -18.03 -0.40
C ALA A 221 -16.02 -18.14 0.94
N VAL A 222 -16.01 -19.32 1.57
CA VAL A 222 -16.58 -19.56 2.91
C VAL A 222 -15.89 -18.66 3.95
N PHE A 223 -14.56 -18.54 3.87
CA PHE A 223 -13.82 -17.65 4.74
C PHE A 223 -14.36 -16.22 4.64
N PHE A 224 -14.43 -15.62 3.45
CA PHE A 224 -14.89 -14.24 3.32
C PHE A 224 -16.38 -14.04 3.61
N LEU A 225 -17.24 -14.93 3.11
CA LEU A 225 -18.70 -14.74 3.17
C LEU A 225 -19.33 -15.19 4.50
N VAL A 226 -18.63 -16.02 5.27
CA VAL A 226 -19.12 -16.60 6.54
C VAL A 226 -18.19 -16.24 7.69
N LEU A 227 -16.94 -16.71 7.70
CA LEU A 227 -16.06 -16.57 8.86
C LEU A 227 -15.57 -15.13 9.07
N GLY A 228 -15.28 -14.43 7.98
CA GLY A 228 -14.77 -13.06 7.95
C GLY A 228 -15.79 -12.03 8.43
N LYS A 229 -17.07 -12.39 8.49
CA LYS A 229 -18.12 -11.50 9.05
C LYS A 229 -18.01 -11.31 10.55
N ASN A 230 -17.21 -12.14 11.25
CA ASN A 230 -16.94 -11.96 12.66
C ASN A 230 -16.14 -10.65 12.90
N GLU A 231 -16.63 -9.78 13.78
CA GLU A 231 -15.98 -8.49 14.09
C GLU A 231 -14.56 -8.62 14.65
N LYS A 232 -14.21 -9.78 15.21
CA LYS A 232 -12.84 -10.08 15.67
C LYS A 232 -11.87 -10.35 14.53
N VAL A 233 -12.38 -10.68 13.34
CA VAL A 233 -11.57 -10.97 12.15
C VAL A 233 -11.32 -9.66 11.41
N PHE A 234 -10.04 -9.30 11.24
CA PHE A 234 -9.61 -8.05 10.59
C PHE A 234 -10.32 -6.78 11.13
N PHE A 235 -10.51 -6.70 12.45
CA PHE A 235 -11.19 -5.57 13.11
C PHE A 235 -12.56 -5.23 12.52
N GLY A 236 -13.27 -6.23 12.01
CA GLY A 236 -14.61 -6.07 11.44
C GLY A 236 -14.64 -5.51 10.03
N ALA A 237 -13.50 -5.42 9.32
CA ALA A 237 -13.42 -4.94 7.93
C ALA A 237 -14.37 -5.69 6.97
N PHE A 238 -14.66 -6.96 7.25
CA PHE A 238 -15.57 -7.82 6.47
C PHE A 238 -16.90 -8.12 7.17
N SER A 239 -17.21 -7.46 8.29
CA SER A 239 -18.48 -7.65 9.02
C SER A 239 -19.71 -7.34 8.17
N LYS A 240 -19.59 -6.34 7.28
CA LYS A 240 -20.63 -5.90 6.35
C LYS A 240 -20.09 -5.82 4.93
N ILE A 241 -20.14 -6.94 4.22
CA ILE A 241 -19.78 -7.02 2.79
C ILE A 241 -21.00 -6.61 1.96
N GLU A 242 -20.82 -5.70 1.01
CA GLU A 242 -21.92 -5.22 0.17
C GLU A 242 -22.46 -6.32 -0.77
N PRO A 243 -23.77 -6.36 -1.06
CA PRO A 243 -24.37 -7.45 -1.83
C PRO A 243 -23.71 -7.68 -3.20
N TYR A 244 -23.34 -6.61 -3.91
CA TYR A 244 -22.66 -6.76 -5.20
C TYR A 244 -21.25 -7.34 -5.04
N VAL A 245 -20.55 -7.05 -3.95
CA VAL A 245 -19.22 -7.61 -3.64
C VAL A 245 -19.36 -9.11 -3.33
N GLN A 246 -20.40 -9.50 -2.59
CA GLN A 246 -20.72 -10.92 -2.36
C GLN A 246 -20.99 -11.63 -3.70
N ALA A 247 -21.77 -11.01 -4.59
CA ALA A 247 -22.04 -11.55 -5.92
C ALA A 247 -20.77 -11.70 -6.77
N VAL A 248 -19.84 -10.74 -6.70
CA VAL A 248 -18.53 -10.84 -7.36
C VAL A 248 -17.74 -12.02 -6.79
N ILE A 249 -17.64 -12.17 -5.47
CA ILE A 249 -16.94 -13.30 -4.84
C ILE A 249 -17.56 -14.63 -5.29
N ILE A 250 -18.89 -14.75 -5.26
CA ILE A 250 -19.60 -15.95 -5.72
C ILE A 250 -19.34 -16.22 -7.20
N ALA A 251 -19.32 -15.19 -8.05
CA ALA A 251 -19.03 -15.34 -9.47
C ALA A 251 -17.60 -15.82 -9.72
N ILE A 252 -16.61 -15.33 -8.97
CA ILE A 252 -15.23 -15.81 -9.06
C ILE A 252 -15.09 -17.25 -8.53
N THR A 253 -15.81 -17.61 -7.47
CA THR A 253 -15.88 -18.99 -7.01
C THR A 253 -16.54 -19.89 -8.04
N GLY A 254 -17.61 -19.44 -8.70
CA GLY A 254 -18.26 -20.16 -9.80
C GLY A 254 -17.33 -20.33 -11.01
N TYR A 255 -16.54 -19.31 -11.34
CA TYR A 255 -15.47 -19.40 -12.34
C TYR A 255 -14.46 -20.48 -11.94
N ALA A 256 -13.97 -20.49 -10.70
CA ALA A 256 -13.03 -21.50 -10.24
C ALA A 256 -13.60 -22.92 -10.35
N ILE A 257 -14.83 -23.15 -9.88
CA ILE A 257 -15.53 -24.44 -9.99
C ILE A 257 -15.72 -24.85 -11.46
N LEU A 258 -16.01 -23.91 -12.35
CA LEU A 258 -16.12 -24.21 -13.78
C LEU A 258 -14.77 -24.65 -14.35
N ILE A 259 -13.68 -23.95 -14.03
CA ILE A 259 -12.32 -24.31 -14.45
C ILE A 259 -11.95 -25.68 -13.89
N ASP A 260 -12.27 -25.96 -12.63
CA ASP A 260 -12.09 -27.26 -11.99
C ASP A 260 -12.74 -28.40 -12.78
N ILE A 261 -14.00 -28.22 -13.19
CA ILE A 261 -14.74 -29.20 -13.99
C ILE A 261 -14.10 -29.37 -15.38
N LEU A 262 -13.79 -28.26 -16.05
CA LEU A 262 -13.25 -28.27 -17.41
C LEU A 262 -11.85 -28.87 -17.48
N PHE A 263 -11.03 -28.66 -16.45
CA PHE A 263 -9.65 -29.15 -16.37
C PHE A 263 -9.55 -30.47 -15.61
N PHE A 264 -10.66 -31.05 -15.14
CA PHE A 264 -10.65 -32.26 -14.32
C PHE A 264 -9.91 -33.40 -15.03
N GLU A 265 -10.31 -33.77 -16.25
CA GLU A 265 -9.63 -34.85 -16.96
C GLU A 265 -8.17 -34.50 -17.28
N PHE A 266 -7.91 -33.25 -17.65
CA PHE A 266 -6.57 -32.76 -17.99
C PHE A 266 -5.59 -32.89 -16.81
N VAL A 267 -6.03 -32.58 -15.59
CA VAL A 267 -5.18 -32.58 -14.39
C VAL A 267 -5.15 -33.95 -13.70
N PHE A 268 -6.26 -34.70 -13.67
CA PHE A 268 -6.40 -35.88 -12.82
C PHE A 268 -6.16 -37.23 -13.52
N VAL A 269 -6.32 -37.34 -14.84
CA VAL A 269 -6.16 -38.62 -15.56
C VAL A 269 -4.67 -38.95 -15.77
N GLU A 270 -3.89 -37.94 -16.16
CA GLU A 270 -2.43 -38.05 -16.34
C GLU A 270 -1.76 -36.83 -15.70
N PRO A 271 -1.62 -36.82 -14.36
CA PRO A 271 -1.11 -35.68 -13.63
C PRO A 271 0.34 -35.38 -14.01
N SER A 272 0.64 -34.10 -14.24
CA SER A 272 2.01 -33.62 -14.37
C SER A 272 2.14 -32.20 -13.83
N LEU A 273 3.34 -31.82 -13.39
CA LEU A 273 3.59 -30.50 -12.81
C LEU A 273 3.29 -29.36 -13.80
N ILE A 274 3.54 -29.56 -15.10
CA ILE A 274 3.22 -28.57 -16.14
C ILE A 274 1.70 -28.39 -16.25
N LYS A 275 0.93 -29.49 -16.29
CA LYS A 275 -0.54 -29.42 -16.36
C LYS A 275 -1.12 -28.75 -15.11
N THR A 276 -0.61 -29.08 -13.93
CA THR A 276 -0.99 -28.41 -12.67
C THR A 276 -0.65 -26.91 -12.69
N ALA A 277 0.53 -26.52 -13.19
CA ALA A 277 0.91 -25.11 -13.29
C ALA A 277 0.01 -24.33 -14.27
N ILE A 278 -0.36 -24.92 -15.42
CA ILE A 278 -1.30 -24.30 -16.37
C ILE A 278 -2.67 -24.10 -15.70
N PHE A 279 -3.16 -25.12 -15.01
CA PHE A 279 -4.44 -25.07 -14.30
C PHE A 279 -4.45 -23.95 -13.23
N LEU A 280 -3.43 -23.87 -12.38
CA LEU A 280 -3.30 -22.81 -11.38
C LEU A 280 -3.14 -21.42 -11.99
N PHE A 281 -2.43 -21.31 -13.11
CA PHE A 281 -2.32 -20.06 -13.84
C PHE A 281 -3.70 -19.56 -14.26
N VAL A 282 -4.53 -20.44 -14.85
CA VAL A 282 -5.90 -20.12 -15.28
C VAL A 282 -6.78 -19.74 -14.08
N LEU A 283 -6.71 -20.47 -12.97
CA LEU A 283 -7.41 -20.13 -11.73
C LEU A 283 -7.02 -18.74 -11.19
N SER A 284 -5.76 -18.35 -11.36
CA SER A 284 -5.21 -17.10 -10.84
C SER A 284 -5.58 -15.86 -11.67
N ILE A 285 -6.11 -16.02 -12.89
CA ILE A 285 -6.41 -14.92 -13.83
C ILE A 285 -7.27 -13.80 -13.19
N PRO A 286 -8.35 -14.06 -12.45
CA PRO A 286 -9.14 -12.99 -11.85
C PRO A 286 -8.36 -12.15 -10.83
N SER A 287 -7.60 -12.79 -9.94
CA SER A 287 -6.74 -12.14 -8.95
C SER A 287 -5.63 -11.35 -9.62
N PHE A 288 -4.97 -11.93 -10.61
CA PHE A 288 -3.92 -11.27 -11.39
C PHE A 288 -4.45 -10.01 -12.08
N THR A 289 -5.61 -10.12 -12.75
CA THR A 289 -6.26 -9.02 -13.45
C THR A 289 -6.62 -7.89 -12.48
N ALA A 290 -7.25 -8.22 -11.35
CA ALA A 290 -7.58 -7.24 -10.32
C ALA A 290 -6.33 -6.54 -9.77
N LEU A 291 -5.27 -7.29 -9.46
CA LEU A 291 -4.02 -6.75 -8.93
C LEU A 291 -3.25 -5.90 -9.94
N PHE A 292 -3.31 -6.23 -11.23
CA PHE A 292 -2.72 -5.40 -12.28
C PHE A 292 -3.32 -3.98 -12.30
N PHE A 293 -4.63 -3.88 -12.03
CA PHE A 293 -5.36 -2.63 -11.92
C PHE A 293 -5.38 -2.04 -10.52
N PHE A 294 -4.64 -2.58 -9.54
CA PHE A 294 -4.72 -2.19 -8.12
C PHE A 294 -4.57 -0.69 -7.87
N VAL A 295 -3.49 -0.06 -8.38
CA VAL A 295 -3.25 1.39 -8.22
C VAL A 295 -3.48 2.15 -9.53
N SER A 296 -4.29 3.22 -9.44
CA SER A 296 -4.55 4.12 -10.56
C SER A 296 -3.44 5.18 -10.75
N ARG A 297 -3.56 6.04 -11.77
CA ARG A 297 -2.69 7.22 -11.92
C ARG A 297 -3.28 8.48 -11.26
N LYS A 298 -4.53 8.43 -10.80
CA LYS A 298 -5.22 9.55 -10.15
C LYS A 298 -4.96 9.50 -8.65
N ALA A 299 -4.76 10.66 -8.03
CA ALA A 299 -4.69 10.79 -6.58
C ALA A 299 -6.08 11.00 -5.95
N THR A 300 -6.20 10.70 -4.66
CA THR A 300 -7.36 11.04 -3.82
C THR A 300 -7.34 12.53 -3.46
N PRO A 301 -8.44 13.11 -2.97
CA PRO A 301 -8.42 14.46 -2.40
C PRO A 301 -7.60 14.57 -1.11
N GLY A 302 -7.30 13.45 -0.44
CA GLY A 302 -6.52 13.36 0.79
C GLY A 302 -7.04 14.20 1.96
N ALA A 303 -8.36 14.28 2.15
CA ALA A 303 -8.94 15.10 3.22
C ALA A 303 -8.61 14.55 4.61
N VAL A 304 -8.94 13.28 4.86
CA VAL A 304 -8.60 12.59 6.12
C VAL A 304 -7.15 12.10 6.12
N ASP A 305 -6.68 11.65 4.96
CA ASP A 305 -5.31 11.19 4.76
C ASP A 305 -4.61 12.14 3.77
N ASN A 306 -4.07 13.27 4.22
CA ASN A 306 -3.80 13.58 5.64
C ASN A 306 -4.00 15.05 6.05
N LEU A 307 -4.84 15.78 5.31
CA LEU A 307 -5.10 17.19 5.66
C LEU A 307 -5.72 17.37 7.05
N THR A 308 -6.43 16.38 7.59
CA THR A 308 -6.91 16.40 8.98
C THR A 308 -5.80 16.35 10.03
N ALA A 309 -4.55 16.00 9.69
CA ALA A 309 -3.42 16.20 10.59
C ALA A 309 -2.59 17.45 10.22
N VAL A 310 -2.49 17.81 8.93
CA VAL A 310 -1.85 19.05 8.49
C VAL A 310 -2.53 20.27 9.11
N ALA A 311 -3.86 20.35 9.08
CA ALA A 311 -4.58 21.51 9.59
C ALA A 311 -4.36 21.76 11.10
N PRO A 312 -4.43 20.74 11.98
CA PRO A 312 -3.99 20.88 13.37
C PRO A 312 -2.54 21.34 13.54
N CYS A 313 -1.61 20.91 12.67
CA CYS A 313 -0.23 21.37 12.72
C CYS A 313 -0.11 22.88 12.44
N LEU A 314 -0.82 23.38 11.41
CA LEU A 314 -0.86 24.81 11.09
C LEU A 314 -1.55 25.61 12.21
N CYS A 315 -2.67 25.08 12.74
CA CYS A 315 -3.40 25.71 13.83
C CYS A 315 -2.57 25.76 15.12
N ALA A 316 -1.76 24.74 15.41
CA ALA A 316 -0.85 24.76 16.55
C ALA A 316 0.17 25.90 16.44
N ALA A 317 0.69 26.18 15.24
CA ALA A 317 1.58 27.33 15.03
C ALA A 317 0.85 28.65 15.34
N LYS A 318 -0.37 28.84 14.83
CA LYS A 318 -1.23 30.01 15.13
C LYS A 318 -1.44 30.21 16.63
N VAL A 319 -1.85 29.16 17.33
CA VAL A 319 -2.12 29.21 18.79
C VAL A 319 -0.85 29.52 19.58
N LEU A 320 0.27 28.89 19.24
CA LEU A 320 1.55 29.14 19.92
C LEU A 320 2.07 30.55 19.67
N LYS A 321 1.83 31.11 18.49
CA LYS A 321 2.15 32.51 18.17
C LYS A 321 1.32 33.46 19.03
N ASP A 322 0.02 33.24 19.11
CA ASP A 322 -0.88 34.00 20.00
C ASP A 322 -0.43 33.93 21.46
N TRP A 323 -0.08 32.74 21.95
CA TRP A 323 0.47 32.59 23.30
C TRP A 323 1.77 33.36 23.47
N LYS A 324 2.69 33.35 22.49
CA LYS A 324 3.95 34.09 22.58
C LYS A 324 3.73 35.61 22.70
N ASP A 325 2.72 36.12 22.00
CA ASP A 325 2.45 37.55 21.93
C ASP A 325 1.58 38.05 23.11
N ASN A 326 0.60 37.25 23.54
CA ASN A 326 -0.44 37.66 24.50
C ASN A 326 -0.38 36.92 25.85
N HIS A 327 0.15 35.69 25.88
CA HIS A 327 0.17 34.80 27.05
C HIS A 327 1.52 34.07 27.24
N PRO A 328 2.65 34.80 27.31
CA PRO A 328 3.99 34.20 27.26
C PRO A 328 4.29 33.22 28.42
N GLU A 329 3.50 33.27 29.50
CA GLU A 329 3.54 32.31 30.60
C GLU A 329 3.12 30.88 30.20
N LEU A 330 2.34 30.73 29.11
CA LEU A 330 1.91 29.44 28.58
C LEU A 330 2.97 28.79 27.69
N VAL A 331 3.93 29.57 27.19
CA VAL A 331 4.98 29.08 26.28
C VAL A 331 6.17 28.51 27.07
N PRO A 332 6.59 27.26 26.84
CA PRO A 332 7.72 26.69 27.56
C PRO A 332 9.04 27.41 27.24
N LYS A 333 9.73 27.90 28.28
CA LYS A 333 10.93 28.76 28.17
C LYS A 333 12.15 28.14 27.48
N ASN A 334 12.26 26.81 27.40
CA ASN A 334 13.44 26.11 26.87
C ASN A 334 13.07 25.02 25.84
N THR A 335 11.86 25.08 25.27
CA THR A 335 11.39 24.10 24.29
C THR A 335 11.15 24.77 22.96
N GLU A 336 11.89 24.33 21.94
CA GLU A 336 11.64 24.72 20.55
C GLU A 336 10.52 23.87 19.97
N ILE A 337 9.63 24.49 19.22
CA ILE A 337 8.57 23.80 18.51
C ILE A 337 8.90 23.79 17.03
N VAL A 338 8.86 22.61 16.42
CA VAL A 338 9.03 22.41 14.99
C VAL A 338 7.72 21.90 14.43
N VAL A 339 7.19 22.59 13.42
CA VAL A 339 6.05 22.14 12.62
C VAL A 339 6.58 21.61 11.31
N ALA A 340 6.56 20.28 11.14
CA ALA A 340 7.09 19.61 9.96
C ALA A 340 5.93 19.06 9.11
N ILE A 341 5.60 19.76 8.03
CA ILE A 341 4.64 19.29 7.03
C ILE A 341 5.42 18.54 5.96
N VAL A 342 5.31 17.22 5.95
CA VAL A 342 6.16 16.37 5.08
C VAL A 342 5.48 16.06 3.75
N GLY A 343 6.27 15.93 2.69
CA GLY A 343 5.81 15.47 1.38
C GLY A 343 6.03 13.97 1.16
N SER A 344 5.39 13.40 0.14
CA SER A 344 5.64 12.03 -0.32
C SER A 344 5.64 10.94 0.77
N GLU A 345 4.74 11.01 1.75
CA GLU A 345 4.53 9.94 2.73
C GLU A 345 3.98 8.68 2.04
N GLU A 346 3.04 8.87 1.09
CA GLU A 346 2.23 7.84 0.45
C GLU A 346 3.02 6.91 -0.48
N VAL A 347 4.29 7.25 -0.69
CA VAL A 347 5.27 6.51 -1.51
C VAL A 347 6.41 5.97 -0.66
N GLY A 348 6.11 5.67 0.61
CA GLY A 348 7.00 4.98 1.53
C GLY A 348 7.82 5.93 2.38
N LEU A 349 7.16 6.91 3.02
CA LEU A 349 7.72 7.77 4.06
C LEU A 349 8.89 8.66 3.59
N ARG A 350 8.89 9.09 2.32
CA ARG A 350 10.07 9.73 1.72
C ARG A 350 10.37 11.09 2.33
N GLY A 351 9.36 11.90 2.61
CA GLY A 351 9.55 13.20 3.26
C GLY A 351 10.05 13.09 4.68
N SER A 352 9.50 12.19 5.49
CA SER A 352 9.97 12.00 6.87
C SER A 352 11.37 11.39 6.93
N GLU A 353 11.74 10.51 5.98
CA GLU A 353 13.12 10.04 5.83
C GLU A 353 14.07 11.18 5.46
N ALA A 354 13.69 12.04 4.51
CA ALA A 354 14.49 13.21 4.13
C ALA A 354 14.66 14.20 5.29
N PHE A 355 13.59 14.45 6.03
CA PHE A 355 13.62 15.30 7.24
C PHE A 355 14.56 14.71 8.29
N ALA A 356 14.43 13.41 8.60
CA ALA A 356 15.30 12.76 9.57
C ALA A 356 16.77 12.80 9.16
N ARG A 357 17.10 12.62 7.86
CA ARG A 357 18.48 12.70 7.36
C ARG A 357 19.08 14.10 7.50
N LYS A 358 18.27 15.15 7.42
CA LYS A 358 18.74 16.54 7.51
C LYS A 358 18.86 17.02 8.97
N HIS A 359 18.01 16.51 9.87
CA HIS A 359 17.83 17.07 11.23
C HIS A 359 18.18 16.14 12.39
N ALA A 360 18.47 14.85 12.16
CA ALA A 360 18.95 13.90 13.18
C ALA A 360 20.48 13.85 13.23
#